data_AF-A0A2N9NDD3-F1
#
_entry.id   AF-A0A2N9NDD3-F1
#
_cell.length_a   1.000
_cell.length_b   1.000
_cell.length_c   1.000
_cell.angle_alpha   90.00
_cell.angle_beta   90.00
_cell.angle_gamma   90.00
#
_symmetry.space_group_name_H-M   'P 1'
#
loop_
_entity.id
_entity.type
_entity.pdbx_description
1 polymer ?
#
loop_
_entity_poly.entity_id
_entity_poly.type
_entity_poly.pdbx_seq_one_letter_code
_entity_poly.pdbx_strand_id
1 'polypeptide(L)'
;MTLTVNQVRDCNPLNVRISSKSFILLIFSCRYGRVRVARNVLLNARATAMYRRQKPGSGTRGFSLIELLIVVAIILIIAAIAIPNLLRARIAANESSAASSVRRIATSEIAYNAAYPTVGYSPDLVSMGGPSTGCAPSSTSACILDSIVASGNKSGYQLNAVGFNGGAGPNSTFVASSAPISFGVTGVRDFCVVTDGVLRNQPGVSGGVPAPDVPTCMGYASSQ
;
A
#
# COMPACT_ATOMS: atom_id res chain seq x y z
N MET A 1 31.86 22.52 -40.08
CA MET A 1 31.68 21.39 -39.16
C MET A 1 30.18 21.19 -39.00
N THR A 2 29.70 20.10 -39.58
CA THR A 2 28.33 19.86 -40.02
C THR A 2 27.44 19.41 -38.87
N LEU A 3 26.27 20.03 -38.71
CA LEU A 3 25.21 19.56 -37.81
C LEU A 3 24.52 18.35 -38.46
N THR A 4 24.73 17.15 -37.92
CA THR A 4 23.91 15.99 -38.27
C THR A 4 22.78 15.83 -37.26
N VAL A 5 21.57 16.18 -37.70
CA VAL A 5 20.30 15.86 -37.04
C VAL A 5 20.03 14.36 -37.22
N ASN A 6 20.31 13.56 -36.20
CA ASN A 6 19.86 12.17 -36.14
C ASN A 6 19.86 11.71 -34.68
N GLN A 7 18.69 11.77 -34.03
CA GLN A 7 18.19 10.83 -33.01
C GLN A 7 16.75 11.25 -32.60
N VAL A 8 15.84 11.30 -33.58
CA VAL A 8 14.37 11.25 -33.31
C VAL A 8 13.81 10.09 -34.13
N ARG A 9 14.21 8.88 -33.75
CA ARG A 9 13.58 7.64 -34.19
C ARG A 9 13.61 6.68 -33.01
N ASP A 10 12.63 6.83 -32.12
CA ASP A 10 12.16 5.78 -31.21
C ASP A 10 10.76 6.14 -30.72
N CYS A 11 9.81 6.13 -31.66
CA CYS A 11 8.40 5.91 -31.38
C CYS A 11 7.86 5.08 -32.56
N ASN A 12 7.95 3.76 -32.44
CA ASN A 12 7.31 2.83 -33.36
C ASN A 12 5.79 2.90 -33.15
N PRO A 13 4.96 3.28 -34.14
CA PRO A 13 3.52 3.35 -33.99
C PRO A 13 2.86 2.18 -34.72
N LEU A 14 2.85 0.99 -34.13
CA LEU A 14 2.08 -0.13 -34.69
C LEU A 14 1.29 -0.86 -33.60
N ASN A 15 -0.03 -0.82 -33.78
CA ASN A 15 -1.10 -1.53 -33.06
C ASN A 15 -1.45 -1.08 -31.63
N VAL A 16 -2.23 0.00 -31.53
CA VAL A 16 -3.18 0.18 -30.42
C VAL A 16 -4.59 0.27 -30.99
N ARG A 17 -5.38 -0.79 -30.77
CA ARG A 17 -6.83 -0.81 -31.03
C ARG A 17 -7.49 0.27 -30.17
N ILE A 18 -8.01 1.31 -30.81
CA ILE A 18 -8.74 2.39 -30.17
C ILE A 18 -10.10 1.85 -29.71
N SER A 19 -10.21 1.52 -28.42
CA SER A 19 -11.50 1.39 -27.73
C SER A 19 -11.84 2.73 -27.08
N SER A 20 -13.07 3.20 -27.22
CA SER A 20 -13.52 4.60 -27.00
C SER A 20 -13.37 5.17 -25.58
N LYS A 21 -12.73 4.45 -24.65
CA LYS A 21 -12.52 4.86 -23.26
C LYS A 21 -11.16 5.51 -22.98
N SER A 22 -10.26 5.62 -23.97
CA SER A 22 -8.84 5.98 -23.74
C SER A 22 -8.43 7.39 -24.19
N PHE A 23 -9.37 8.28 -24.56
CA PHE A 23 -9.04 9.64 -25.01
C PHE A 23 -8.42 10.52 -23.91
N ILE A 24 -8.60 10.17 -22.64
CA ILE A 24 -8.13 10.95 -21.48
C ILE A 24 -6.69 10.61 -21.07
N LEU A 25 -6.14 9.45 -21.50
CA LEU A 25 -4.81 9.01 -21.05
C LEU A 25 -3.63 9.52 -21.92
N LEU A 26 -3.90 10.05 -23.11
CA LEU A 26 -2.84 10.58 -24.00
C LEU A 26 -2.31 11.96 -23.57
N ILE A 27 -3.02 12.71 -22.73
CA ILE A 27 -2.59 14.04 -22.30
C ILE A 27 -1.54 13.96 -21.18
N PHE A 28 -1.50 12.89 -20.38
CA PHE A 28 -0.64 12.80 -19.21
C PHE A 28 0.78 12.26 -19.46
N SER A 29 1.05 11.64 -20.61
CA SER A 29 2.37 11.02 -20.87
C SER A 29 3.36 11.90 -21.65
N CYS A 30 3.02 13.17 -21.91
CA CYS A 30 3.89 14.08 -22.70
C CYS A 30 4.25 15.40 -21.98
N ARG A 31 4.06 15.49 -20.65
CA ARG A 31 4.30 16.75 -19.90
C ARG A 31 5.07 16.55 -18.60
N TYR A 32 6.29 16.03 -18.70
CA TYR A 32 7.35 16.32 -17.72
C TYR A 32 8.61 16.81 -18.45
N GLY A 33 8.50 17.99 -19.04
CA GLY A 33 9.65 18.74 -19.53
C GLY A 33 10.35 19.44 -18.37
N ARG A 34 11.63 19.12 -18.13
CA ARG A 34 12.51 19.80 -17.17
C ARG A 34 12.67 21.27 -17.57
N VAL A 35 12.22 22.20 -16.73
CA VAL A 35 12.46 23.64 -16.89
C VAL A 35 13.91 23.96 -16.49
N ARG A 36 14.73 24.43 -17.43
CA ARG A 36 16.05 25.02 -17.13
C ARG A 36 15.85 26.49 -16.74
N VAL A 37 16.23 26.85 -15.51
CA VAL A 37 16.26 28.25 -15.04
C VAL A 37 17.49 28.94 -15.65
N ALA A 38 17.26 29.86 -16.59
CA ALA A 38 18.27 30.81 -17.04
C ALA A 38 18.32 31.98 -16.04
N ARG A 39 19.44 32.10 -15.33
CA ARG A 39 19.71 33.18 -14.38
C ARG A 39 20.59 34.21 -15.08
N ASN A 40 19.99 35.30 -15.57
CA ASN A 40 20.69 36.55 -15.90
C ASN A 40 19.67 37.68 -16.04
N VAL A 41 19.48 38.44 -14.96
CA VAL A 41 18.90 39.78 -15.04
C VAL A 41 19.81 40.71 -14.27
N LEU A 42 20.36 41.66 -15.01
CA LEU A 42 21.26 42.71 -14.60
C LEU A 42 20.57 43.64 -13.59
N LEU A 43 21.34 44.01 -12.57
CA LEU A 43 21.07 45.11 -11.64
C LEU A 43 21.06 46.44 -12.40
N ASN A 44 19.95 47.18 -12.32
CA ASN A 44 19.88 48.65 -12.46
C ASN A 44 18.72 49.10 -11.55
N ALA A 45 19.02 49.68 -10.39
CA ALA A 45 19.25 51.11 -10.15
C ALA A 45 17.96 51.97 -10.18
N ARG A 46 17.61 52.43 -8.97
CA ARG A 46 16.99 53.73 -8.60
C ARG A 46 15.62 54.08 -9.18
N ALA A 47 14.60 54.02 -8.33
CA ALA A 47 13.59 55.07 -8.22
C ALA A 47 12.95 55.04 -6.81
N THR A 48 13.38 55.95 -5.95
CA THR A 48 12.65 56.35 -4.74
C THR A 48 11.40 57.11 -5.17
N ALA A 49 10.25 56.44 -5.18
CA ALA A 49 8.94 57.08 -5.30
C ALA A 49 8.21 56.99 -3.95
N MET A 50 7.74 58.14 -3.48
CA MET A 50 7.06 58.35 -2.20
C MET A 50 5.98 57.30 -1.90
N TYR A 51 6.20 56.51 -0.86
CA TYR A 51 5.14 55.76 -0.19
C TYR A 51 4.31 56.74 0.65
N ARG A 52 3.20 57.21 0.09
CA ARG A 52 2.17 57.95 0.84
C ARG A 52 1.63 57.01 1.92
N ARG A 53 1.93 57.30 3.19
CA ARG A 53 1.35 56.63 4.36
C ARG A 53 -0.17 56.79 4.32
N GLN A 54 -0.88 55.79 3.81
CA GLN A 54 -2.31 55.64 4.05
C GLN A 54 -2.48 55.03 5.45
N LYS A 55 -3.24 55.73 6.29
CA LYS A 55 -3.64 55.27 7.62
C LYS A 55 -4.23 53.86 7.48
N PRO A 56 -3.79 52.86 8.27
CA PRO A 56 -4.52 51.60 8.36
C PRO A 56 -5.83 51.92 9.08
N GLY A 57 -6.90 52.14 8.31
CA GLY A 57 -8.24 51.99 8.84
C GLY A 57 -8.34 50.56 9.36
N SER A 58 -8.75 50.40 10.61
CA SER A 58 -9.14 49.11 11.20
C SER A 58 -10.41 48.62 10.49
N GLY A 59 -10.27 48.25 9.22
CA GLY A 59 -11.29 47.61 8.44
C GLY A 59 -11.37 46.17 8.91
N THR A 60 -12.43 45.85 9.65
CA THR A 60 -12.93 44.49 9.74
C THR A 60 -13.07 43.95 8.32
N ARG A 61 -12.10 43.12 7.91
CA ARG A 61 -12.12 42.42 6.63
C ARG A 61 -13.24 41.39 6.70
N GLY A 62 -14.44 41.78 6.27
CA GLY A 62 -15.57 40.88 6.15
C GLY A 62 -15.27 39.84 5.07
N PHE A 63 -15.32 38.56 5.43
CA PHE A 63 -15.38 37.46 4.47
C PHE A 63 -16.62 37.67 3.60
N SER A 64 -16.46 37.80 2.29
CA SER A 64 -17.61 37.86 1.41
C SER A 64 -18.23 36.46 1.30
N LEU A 65 -19.56 36.35 1.42
CA LEU A 65 -20.26 35.07 1.25
C LEU A 65 -20.00 34.45 -0.13
N ILE A 66 -19.75 35.28 -1.15
CA ILE A 66 -19.40 34.80 -2.49
C ILE A 66 -18.00 34.18 -2.53
N GLU A 67 -17.06 34.68 -1.73
CA GLU A 67 -15.70 34.13 -1.64
C GLU A 67 -15.72 32.73 -1.01
N LEU A 68 -16.60 32.51 -0.03
CA LEU A 68 -16.75 31.18 0.58
C LEU A 68 -17.50 30.20 -0.34
N LEU A 69 -18.48 30.67 -1.12
CA LEU A 69 -19.23 29.84 -2.06
C LEU A 69 -18.34 29.26 -3.17
N ILE A 70 -17.44 30.06 -3.75
CA ILE A 70 -16.55 29.57 -4.82
C ILE A 70 -15.52 28.57 -4.29
N VAL A 71 -15.07 28.73 -3.04
CA VAL A 71 -14.10 27.82 -2.42
C VAL A 71 -14.73 26.45 -2.21
N VAL A 72 -15.96 26.40 -1.67
CA VAL A 72 -16.67 25.13 -1.48
C VAL A 72 -16.95 24.47 -2.83
N ALA A 73 -17.32 25.23 -3.86
CA ALA A 73 -17.56 24.70 -5.20
C ALA A 73 -16.31 24.00 -5.78
N ILE A 74 -15.14 24.61 -5.67
CA ILE A 74 -13.88 24.03 -6.17
C ILE A 74 -13.48 22.79 -5.36
N ILE A 75 -13.63 22.82 -4.03
CA ILE A 75 -13.35 21.65 -3.17
C ILE A 75 -14.22 20.46 -3.58
N LEU A 76 -15.52 20.68 -3.87
CA LEU A 76 -16.43 19.61 -4.29
C LEU A 76 -16.03 18.98 -5.64
N ILE A 77 -15.55 19.80 -6.60
CA ILE A 77 -15.05 19.30 -7.89
C ILE A 77 -13.82 18.41 -7.68
N ILE A 78 -12.87 18.86 -6.86
CA ILE A 78 -11.64 18.09 -6.57
C ILE A 78 -11.99 16.80 -5.81
N ALA A 79 -12.85 16.89 -4.80
CA ALA A 79 -13.26 15.74 -3.99
C ALA A 79 -13.94 14.65 -4.82
N ALA A 80 -14.80 15.02 -5.78
CA ALA A 80 -15.49 14.08 -6.66
C ALA A 80 -14.52 13.17 -7.45
N ILE A 81 -13.36 13.70 -7.86
CA ILE A 81 -12.33 12.93 -8.59
C ILE A 81 -11.38 12.23 -7.62
N ALA A 82 -11.02 12.89 -6.52
CA ALA A 82 -10.03 12.40 -5.58
C ALA A 82 -10.52 11.21 -4.73
N ILE A 83 -11.76 11.25 -4.25
CA ILE A 83 -12.33 10.22 -3.37
C ILE A 83 -12.29 8.81 -3.99
N PRO A 84 -12.79 8.56 -5.23
CA PRO A 84 -12.78 7.21 -5.79
C PRO A 84 -11.37 6.67 -6.02
N ASN A 85 -10.43 7.54 -6.41
CA ASN A 85 -9.02 7.15 -6.60
C ASN A 85 -8.33 6.84 -5.28
N LEU A 86 -8.59 7.64 -4.24
CA LEU A 86 -8.05 7.41 -2.90
C LEU A 86 -8.51 6.08 -2.32
N LEU A 87 -9.78 5.69 -2.53
CA LEU A 87 -10.30 4.40 -2.06
C LEU A 87 -9.60 3.22 -2.74
N ARG A 88 -9.39 3.28 -4.07
CA ARG A 88 -8.65 2.25 -4.79
C ARG A 88 -7.19 2.16 -4.35
N ALA A 89 -6.53 3.31 -4.16
CA ALA A 89 -5.16 3.37 -3.67
C ALA A 89 -5.03 2.76 -2.26
N ARG A 90 -6.02 3.01 -1.38
CA ARG A 90 -6.05 2.43 -0.03
C ARG A 90 -6.20 0.90 -0.06
N ILE A 91 -7.08 0.37 -0.92
CA ILE A 91 -7.24 -1.08 -1.10
C ILE A 91 -5.92 -1.72 -1.55
N ALA A 92 -5.27 -1.15 -2.57
CA ALA A 92 -3.98 -1.66 -3.04
C ALA A 92 -2.88 -1.60 -1.96
N ALA A 93 -2.86 -0.54 -1.14
CA ALA A 93 -1.93 -0.43 -0.02
C ALA A 93 -2.19 -1.48 1.07
N ASN A 94 -3.46 -1.75 1.38
CA ASN A 94 -3.83 -2.79 2.34
C ASN A 94 -3.45 -4.19 1.81
N GLU A 95 -3.70 -4.47 0.53
CA GLU A 95 -3.29 -5.73 -0.13
C GLU A 95 -1.77 -5.93 -0.07
N SER A 96 -1.00 -4.88 -0.35
CA SER A 96 0.46 -4.93 -0.22
C SER A 96 0.90 -5.17 1.23
N SER A 97 0.23 -4.54 2.20
CA SER A 97 0.50 -4.74 3.64
C SER A 97 0.19 -6.18 4.06
N ALA A 98 -0.92 -6.75 3.60
CA ALA A 98 -1.33 -8.12 3.86
C ALA A 98 -0.32 -9.12 3.27
N ALA A 99 0.00 -9.01 1.98
CA ALA A 99 0.98 -9.86 1.32
C ALA A 99 2.37 -9.78 1.97
N SER A 100 2.79 -8.59 2.44
CA SER A 100 4.04 -8.46 3.20
C SER A 100 3.96 -9.08 4.59
N SER A 101 2.81 -9.02 5.25
CA SER A 101 2.60 -9.59 6.58
C SER A 101 2.58 -11.11 6.53
N VAL A 102 1.93 -11.72 5.53
CA VAL A 102 1.96 -13.17 5.29
C VAL A 102 3.40 -13.66 5.05
N ARG A 103 4.20 -12.94 4.26
CA ARG A 103 5.63 -13.27 4.08
C ARG A 103 6.43 -13.16 5.39
N ARG A 104 6.17 -12.12 6.19
CA ARG A 104 6.80 -11.96 7.52
C ARG A 104 6.45 -13.12 8.45
N ILE A 105 5.19 -13.55 8.45
CA ILE A 105 4.73 -14.71 9.20
C ILE A 105 5.48 -15.97 8.73
N ALA A 106 5.58 -16.20 7.42
CA ALA A 106 6.32 -17.36 6.90
C ALA A 106 7.80 -17.35 7.35
N THR A 107 8.47 -16.20 7.35
CA THR A 107 9.83 -16.10 7.87
C THR A 107 9.91 -16.27 9.39
N SER A 108 8.92 -15.80 10.15
CA SER A 108 8.90 -15.99 11.61
C SER A 108 8.61 -17.44 12.00
N GLU A 109 7.82 -18.16 11.22
CA GLU A 109 7.57 -19.60 11.40
C GLU A 109 8.88 -20.41 11.29
N ILE A 110 9.71 -20.09 10.30
CA ILE A 110 11.02 -20.72 10.14
C ILE A 110 11.93 -20.39 11.35
N ALA A 111 11.93 -19.14 11.80
CA ALA A 111 12.70 -18.74 12.98
C ALA A 111 12.18 -19.39 14.27
N TYR A 112 10.87 -19.55 14.42
CA TYR A 112 10.23 -20.21 15.54
C TYR A 112 10.62 -21.68 15.61
N ASN A 113 10.55 -22.39 14.49
CA ASN A 113 10.97 -23.79 14.40
C ASN A 113 12.45 -23.98 14.77
N ALA A 114 13.32 -23.06 14.35
CA ALA A 114 14.73 -23.08 14.73
C ALA A 114 14.95 -22.85 16.24
N ALA A 115 14.11 -22.04 16.89
CA ALA A 115 14.20 -21.76 18.32
C ALA A 115 13.56 -22.85 19.20
N TYR A 116 12.47 -23.47 18.73
CA TYR A 116 11.67 -24.44 19.49
C TYR A 116 11.46 -25.76 18.70
N PRO A 117 12.53 -26.52 18.43
CA PRO A 117 12.45 -27.73 17.59
C PRO A 117 11.58 -28.84 18.19
N THR A 118 11.34 -28.82 19.51
CA THR A 118 10.44 -29.76 20.19
C THR A 118 8.96 -29.52 19.85
N VAL A 119 8.61 -28.28 19.50
CA VAL A 119 7.26 -27.88 19.07
C VAL A 119 7.15 -27.91 17.54
N GLY A 120 8.22 -27.54 16.83
CA GLY A 120 8.22 -27.39 15.37
C GLY A 120 7.74 -25.99 14.96
N TYR A 121 6.94 -25.91 13.90
CA TYR A 121 6.25 -24.66 13.54
C TYR A 121 5.24 -24.23 14.60
N SER A 122 4.92 -22.93 14.65
CA SER A 122 4.05 -22.37 15.67
C SER A 122 2.62 -22.93 15.55
N PRO A 123 1.96 -23.33 16.64
CA PRO A 123 0.57 -23.77 16.59
C PRO A 123 -0.41 -22.65 16.22
N ASP A 124 -0.05 -21.40 16.53
CA ASP A 124 -0.90 -20.22 16.32
C ASP A 124 -0.08 -18.91 16.20
N LEU A 125 -0.72 -17.82 15.78
CA LEU A 125 -0.09 -16.49 15.67
C LEU A 125 0.36 -15.90 17.01
N VAL A 126 -0.36 -16.18 18.09
CA VAL A 126 -0.10 -15.59 19.41
C VAL A 126 1.18 -16.17 19.99
N SER A 127 1.42 -17.47 19.77
CA SER A 127 2.64 -18.19 20.18
C SER A 127 3.92 -17.63 19.56
N MET A 128 3.86 -17.06 18.34
CA MET A 128 4.99 -16.34 17.73
C MET A 128 5.16 -14.91 18.23
N GLY A 129 4.09 -14.32 18.74
CA GLY A 129 4.05 -12.96 19.24
C GLY A 129 4.47 -12.84 20.70
N GLY A 130 4.13 -11.69 21.27
CA GLY A 130 4.26 -11.41 22.70
C GLY A 130 4.24 -9.90 22.96
N PRO A 131 4.44 -9.48 24.22
CA PRO A 131 4.38 -8.07 24.59
C PRO A 131 5.51 -7.28 23.91
N SER A 132 5.19 -6.04 23.49
CA SER A 132 6.14 -5.16 22.80
C SER A 132 7.29 -4.66 23.67
N THR A 133 7.22 -4.85 24.99
CA THR A 133 8.26 -4.48 25.96
C THR A 133 8.41 -5.56 27.02
N GLY A 134 9.64 -5.92 27.35
CA GLY A 134 9.92 -6.88 28.43
C GLY A 134 9.59 -8.33 28.08
N CYS A 135 9.65 -8.71 26.80
CA CYS A 135 9.39 -10.07 26.41
C CYS A 135 10.48 -11.05 26.91
N ALA A 136 10.03 -12.10 27.60
CA ALA A 136 10.82 -13.30 27.88
C ALA A 136 10.39 -14.40 26.89
N PRO A 137 11.24 -14.77 25.91
CA PRO A 137 10.85 -15.69 24.85
C PRO A 137 10.57 -17.08 25.42
N SER A 138 9.40 -17.62 25.08
CA SER A 138 9.00 -19.00 25.36
C SER A 138 8.22 -19.57 24.17
N SER A 139 7.96 -20.89 24.17
CA SER A 139 7.21 -21.52 23.08
C SER A 139 5.78 -21.00 22.92
N THR A 140 5.18 -20.40 23.95
CA THR A 140 3.84 -19.78 23.88
C THR A 140 3.88 -18.26 23.70
N SER A 141 5.08 -17.66 23.68
CA SER A 141 5.30 -16.23 23.48
C SER A 141 6.73 -15.99 23.02
N ALA A 142 7.01 -16.27 21.75
CA ALA A 142 8.36 -16.27 21.20
C ALA A 142 8.90 -14.85 20.89
N CYS A 143 8.01 -13.85 20.76
CA CYS A 143 8.35 -12.47 20.43
C CYS A 143 9.21 -12.30 19.17
N ILE A 144 9.03 -13.22 18.23
CA ILE A 144 9.63 -13.15 16.90
C ILE A 144 8.78 -12.25 16.01
N LEU A 145 7.47 -12.23 16.25
CA LEU A 145 6.48 -11.48 15.50
C LEU A 145 6.00 -10.25 16.30
N ASP A 146 5.77 -9.14 15.59
CA ASP A 146 5.23 -7.93 16.20
C ASP A 146 3.79 -8.13 16.70
N SER A 147 3.47 -7.50 17.83
CA SER A 147 2.16 -7.58 18.50
C SER A 147 0.96 -7.27 17.59
N ILE A 148 1.09 -6.38 16.59
CA ILE A 148 -0.01 -6.04 15.66
C ILE A 148 -0.26 -7.17 14.66
N VAL A 149 0.77 -7.89 14.24
CA VAL A 149 0.62 -9.02 13.32
C VAL A 149 0.15 -10.26 14.10
N ALA A 150 0.70 -10.45 15.31
CA ALA A 150 0.33 -11.54 16.21
C ALA A 150 -1.12 -11.44 16.73
N SER A 151 -1.72 -10.24 16.75
CA SER A 151 -3.13 -10.07 17.12
C SER A 151 -4.13 -10.58 16.07
N GLY A 152 -3.65 -11.07 14.92
CA GLY A 152 -4.52 -11.61 13.86
C GLY A 152 -5.19 -10.57 12.98
N ASN A 153 -4.92 -9.27 13.17
CA ASN A 153 -5.57 -8.21 12.40
C ASN A 153 -4.61 -7.08 12.06
N LYS A 154 -4.47 -6.74 10.78
CA LYS A 154 -3.62 -5.63 10.34
C LYS A 154 -4.14 -5.00 9.05
N SER A 155 -4.16 -3.68 8.99
CA SER A 155 -4.51 -2.92 7.78
C SER A 155 -5.86 -3.32 7.13
N GLY A 156 -6.85 -3.70 7.94
CA GLY A 156 -8.16 -4.14 7.43
C GLY A 156 -8.21 -5.61 6.96
N TYR A 157 -7.14 -6.36 7.18
CA TYR A 157 -7.05 -7.79 6.91
C TYR A 157 -7.06 -8.59 8.21
N GLN A 158 -7.69 -9.76 8.17
CA GLN A 158 -7.48 -10.83 9.13
C GLN A 158 -6.29 -11.66 8.68
N LEU A 159 -5.45 -12.03 9.62
CA LEU A 159 -4.27 -12.86 9.45
C LEU A 159 -4.50 -14.13 10.26
N ASN A 160 -4.05 -15.26 9.71
CA ASN A 160 -4.04 -16.53 10.40
C ASN A 160 -2.69 -17.21 10.16
N ALA A 161 -2.20 -17.93 11.17
CA ALA A 161 -1.07 -18.82 11.03
C ALA A 161 -1.30 -20.03 11.93
N VAL A 162 -1.16 -21.22 11.36
CA VAL A 162 -1.40 -22.47 12.06
C VAL A 162 -0.37 -23.49 11.61
N GLY A 163 0.29 -24.12 12.57
CA GLY A 163 1.16 -25.28 12.40
C GLY A 163 0.36 -26.58 12.48
N PHE A 164 0.72 -27.55 11.64
CA PHE A 164 0.10 -28.87 11.60
C PHE A 164 1.13 -29.98 11.80
N ASN A 165 0.69 -31.06 12.44
CA ASN A 165 1.39 -32.33 12.50
C ASN A 165 0.56 -33.43 11.81
N GLY A 166 1.22 -34.28 11.02
CA GLY A 166 0.59 -35.43 10.37
C GLY A 166 0.50 -36.68 11.27
N GLY A 167 0.71 -36.54 12.58
CA GLY A 167 0.83 -37.64 13.53
C GLY A 167 1.35 -37.18 14.90
N ALA A 168 1.89 -38.09 15.71
CA ALA A 168 2.54 -37.73 16.97
C ALA A 168 3.91 -37.08 16.70
N GLY A 169 4.10 -35.84 17.16
CA GLY A 169 5.35 -35.12 16.99
C GLY A 169 5.19 -33.61 16.78
N PRO A 170 6.30 -32.89 16.52
CA PRO A 170 6.30 -31.47 16.27
C PRO A 170 5.54 -31.10 14.99
N ASN A 171 5.06 -29.87 14.92
CA ASN A 171 4.41 -29.31 13.73
C ASN A 171 5.42 -29.27 12.58
N SER A 172 5.12 -30.04 11.53
CA SER A 172 6.00 -30.25 10.37
C SER A 172 5.65 -29.38 9.17
N THR A 173 4.45 -28.82 9.17
CA THR A 173 3.98 -27.88 8.14
C THR A 173 3.27 -26.70 8.78
N PHE A 174 3.16 -25.60 8.06
CA PHE A 174 2.37 -24.46 8.48
C PHE A 174 1.59 -23.88 7.31
N VAL A 175 0.53 -23.15 7.64
CA VAL A 175 -0.14 -22.22 6.72
C VAL A 175 -0.08 -20.83 7.35
N ALA A 176 0.28 -19.84 6.55
CA ALA A 176 0.17 -18.43 6.88
C ALA A 176 -0.76 -17.80 5.85
N SER A 177 -1.88 -17.22 6.28
CA SER A 177 -2.92 -16.76 5.37
C SER A 177 -3.51 -15.43 5.82
N SER A 178 -4.17 -14.76 4.88
CA SER A 178 -4.87 -13.51 5.13
C SER A 178 -6.10 -13.37 4.24
N ALA A 179 -7.15 -12.78 4.80
CA ALA A 179 -8.39 -12.44 4.10
C ALA A 179 -8.85 -11.03 4.53
N PRO A 180 -9.54 -10.27 3.67
CA PRO A 180 -10.04 -8.95 4.03
C PRO A 180 -11.18 -9.05 5.04
N ILE A 181 -11.17 -8.20 6.07
CA ILE A 181 -12.27 -8.14 7.07
C ILE A 181 -13.59 -7.75 6.40
N SER A 182 -13.51 -6.85 5.42
CA SER A 182 -14.67 -6.38 4.67
C SER A 182 -14.33 -6.34 3.19
N PHE A 183 -14.85 -7.32 2.45
CA PHE A 183 -14.63 -7.47 1.03
C PHE A 183 -15.11 -6.24 0.24
N GLY A 184 -14.32 -5.77 -0.72
CA GLY A 184 -14.62 -4.61 -1.55
C GLY A 184 -14.35 -3.26 -0.89
N VAL A 185 -14.07 -3.23 0.42
CA VAL A 185 -13.74 -2.01 1.18
C VAL A 185 -12.30 -2.04 1.67
N THR A 186 -11.93 -3.12 2.38
CA THR A 186 -10.58 -3.28 2.95
C THR A 186 -9.61 -3.96 1.99
N GLY A 187 -10.13 -4.83 1.13
CA GLY A 187 -9.38 -5.67 0.20
C GLY A 187 -10.30 -6.45 -0.73
N VAL A 188 -9.78 -6.94 -1.86
CA VAL A 188 -10.52 -7.80 -2.80
C VAL A 188 -9.85 -9.15 -3.08
N ARG A 189 -8.69 -9.40 -2.46
CA ARG A 189 -7.90 -10.63 -2.62
C ARG A 189 -7.52 -11.21 -1.29
N ASP A 190 -7.44 -12.54 -1.27
CA ASP A 190 -6.88 -13.33 -0.17
C ASP A 190 -5.45 -13.71 -0.55
N PHE A 191 -4.60 -13.90 0.46
CA PHE A 191 -3.22 -14.31 0.29
C PHE A 191 -2.89 -15.46 1.22
N CYS A 192 -2.05 -16.38 0.78
CA CYS A 192 -1.54 -17.42 1.65
C CYS A 192 -0.15 -17.90 1.22
N VAL A 193 0.57 -18.47 2.18
CA VAL A 193 1.88 -19.10 2.03
C VAL A 193 1.83 -20.37 2.88
N VAL A 194 2.47 -21.43 2.41
CA VAL A 194 2.70 -22.65 3.20
C VAL A 194 4.19 -22.86 3.37
N THR A 195 4.60 -24.00 3.89
CA THR A 195 6.02 -24.38 4.12
C THR A 195 6.91 -24.27 2.88
N ASP A 196 6.36 -24.20 1.68
CA ASP A 196 7.12 -24.00 0.45
C ASP A 196 7.59 -22.55 0.21
N GLY A 197 7.10 -21.60 1.02
CA GLY A 197 7.47 -20.19 0.95
C GLY A 197 6.87 -19.42 -0.24
N VAL A 198 6.02 -20.05 -1.06
CA VAL A 198 5.45 -19.42 -2.26
C VAL A 198 4.19 -18.66 -1.89
N LEU A 199 4.15 -17.35 -2.22
CA LEU A 199 2.94 -16.55 -2.06
C LEU A 199 1.92 -16.92 -3.13
N ARG A 200 0.73 -17.27 -2.68
CA ARG A 200 -0.45 -17.53 -3.49
C ARG A 200 -1.53 -16.52 -3.19
N ASN A 201 -2.38 -16.26 -4.17
CA ASN A 201 -3.53 -15.39 -4.01
C ASN A 201 -4.76 -15.93 -4.75
N GLN A 202 -5.91 -15.45 -4.34
CA GLN A 202 -7.18 -15.68 -5.02
C GLN A 202 -8.09 -14.47 -4.83
N PRO A 203 -9.16 -14.33 -5.63
CA PRO A 203 -10.22 -13.37 -5.34
C PRO A 203 -10.85 -13.67 -3.98
N GLY A 204 -10.97 -12.64 -3.13
CA GLY A 204 -11.66 -12.75 -1.86
C GLY A 204 -13.18 -12.82 -2.06
N VAL A 205 -13.89 -13.21 -1.00
CA VAL A 205 -15.36 -13.24 -0.96
C VAL A 205 -15.88 -12.53 0.29
N SER A 206 -17.13 -12.07 0.26
CA SER A 206 -17.77 -11.46 1.42
C SER A 206 -17.91 -12.49 2.55
N GLY A 207 -17.41 -12.16 3.75
CA GLY A 207 -17.35 -13.10 4.87
C GLY A 207 -16.29 -14.19 4.71
N GLY A 208 -15.40 -14.07 3.74
CA GLY A 208 -14.25 -14.96 3.58
C GLY A 208 -13.35 -14.90 4.80
N VAL A 209 -12.88 -16.07 5.23
CA VAL A 209 -11.90 -16.22 6.30
C VAL A 209 -10.54 -16.58 5.70
N PRO A 210 -9.42 -16.27 6.39
CA PRO A 210 -8.11 -16.71 5.94
C PRO A 210 -8.07 -18.24 5.76
N ALA A 211 -7.30 -18.73 4.78
CA ALA A 211 -7.14 -20.17 4.55
C ALA A 211 -6.79 -20.89 5.87
N PRO A 212 -7.62 -21.84 6.34
CA PRO A 212 -7.44 -22.44 7.65
C PRO A 212 -6.43 -23.59 7.63
N ASP A 213 -6.08 -24.12 6.46
CA ASP A 213 -5.23 -25.31 6.29
C ASP A 213 -4.38 -25.26 5.01
N VAL A 214 -3.37 -26.13 4.96
CA VAL A 214 -2.42 -26.25 3.84
C VAL A 214 -3.12 -26.60 2.51
N PRO A 215 -3.97 -27.64 2.42
CA PRO A 215 -4.73 -27.93 1.20
C PRO A 215 -5.53 -26.74 0.65
N THR A 216 -6.23 -26.00 1.51
CA THR A 216 -7.00 -24.82 1.11
C THR A 216 -6.08 -23.75 0.51
N CYS A 217 -4.94 -23.47 1.14
CA CYS A 217 -3.98 -22.51 0.59
C CYS A 217 -3.36 -22.99 -0.73
N MET A 218 -3.07 -24.28 -0.86
CA MET A 218 -2.52 -24.85 -2.10
C MET A 218 -3.48 -24.77 -3.29
N GLY A 219 -4.78 -24.61 -3.05
CA GLY A 219 -5.77 -24.34 -4.09
C GLY A 219 -5.70 -22.94 -4.68
N TYR A 220 -4.99 -22.00 -4.05
CA TYR A 220 -4.87 -20.62 -4.52
C TYR A 220 -3.87 -20.55 -5.68
N ALA A 221 -4.08 -19.61 -6.61
CA ALA A 221 -3.15 -19.42 -7.71
C ALA A 221 -1.81 -18.83 -7.21
N SER A 222 -0.68 -19.34 -7.69
CA SER A 222 0.63 -18.77 -7.35
C SER A 222 0.77 -17.36 -7.92
N SER A 223 1.12 -16.38 -7.10
CA SER A 223 1.38 -15.03 -7.57
C SER A 223 2.80 -14.96 -8.14
N GLN A 224 2.95 -15.10 -9.46
CA GLN A 224 4.19 -14.77 -10.17
C GLN A 224 4.35 -13.25 -10.27
#